data_AF-A0A7L2M1N9-F1
#
_entry.id   AF-A0A7L2M1N9-F1
#
_cell.length_a   1.000
_cell.length_b   1.000
_cell.length_c   1.000
_cell.angle_alpha   90.00
_cell.angle_beta   90.00
_cell.angle_gamma   90.00
#
_symmetry.space_group_name_H-M   'P 1'
#
loop_
_entity.id
_entity.type
_entity.pdbx_description
1 polymer ?
#
loop_
_entity_poly.entity_id
_entity_poly.type
_entity_poly.pdbx_seq_one_letter_code
_entity_poly.pdbx_strand_id
1 'polypeptide(L)'
;TPGTGARSIRPYQSSQQYLYAMKEDLAEWLKELYDLDIEVGTFLEVLETGAVLCSHANHVTQAAGEFARACPDLARRLHLPSAGVTCNLTAQPGTFQARDNVSNFIQWCRKEMDIKDVLMFETEDLVLRKNEKNFVLCLLELARHASRFGMRAPTLVQMEEEIEEELRQELDLPPTDTALPRPHREPRGLNNLDQMV
;
A
#
# COMPACT_ATOMS: atom_id res chain seq x y z
N THR A 1 -43.78 -0.44 6.70
CA THR A 1 -42.61 -0.59 5.78
C THR A 1 -41.36 -0.52 6.62
N PRO A 2 -40.60 -1.61 6.79
CA PRO A 2 -39.39 -1.59 7.60
C PRO A 2 -38.26 -0.97 6.78
N GLY A 3 -37.71 0.14 7.27
CA GLY A 3 -36.52 0.77 6.71
C GLY A 3 -35.28 -0.06 7.08
N THR A 4 -34.54 -0.44 6.05
CA THR A 4 -33.28 -1.18 6.07
C THR A 4 -32.29 -0.48 7.01
N GLY A 5 -32.02 -1.07 8.17
CA GLY A 5 -30.93 -0.63 9.03
C GLY A 5 -29.63 -0.85 8.28
N ALA A 6 -28.94 0.24 7.92
CA ALA A 6 -27.55 0.20 7.52
C ALA A 6 -26.80 -0.61 8.58
N ARG A 7 -26.21 -1.75 8.21
CA ARG A 7 -25.37 -2.53 9.12
C ARG A 7 -24.20 -1.63 9.51
N SER A 8 -24.31 -1.03 10.69
CA SER A 8 -23.25 -0.23 11.30
C SER A 8 -22.01 -1.12 11.37
N ILE A 9 -20.97 -0.74 10.62
CA ILE A 9 -19.64 -1.33 10.75
C ILE A 9 -19.26 -1.13 12.20
N ARG A 10 -19.07 -2.23 12.94
CA ARG A 10 -18.64 -2.14 14.33
C ARG A 10 -17.25 -1.51 14.33
N PRO A 11 -17.04 -0.35 14.97
CA PRO A 11 -15.71 0.23 15.08
C PRO A 11 -14.81 -0.76 15.82
N TYR A 12 -13.57 -0.89 15.37
CA TYR A 12 -12.62 -1.75 16.06
C TYR A 12 -12.40 -1.24 17.49
N GLN A 13 -12.23 -2.18 18.40
CA GLN A 13 -12.24 -1.92 19.83
C GLN A 13 -10.86 -1.45 20.34
N SER A 14 -9.80 -1.58 19.53
CA SER A 14 -8.45 -1.13 19.89
C SER A 14 -7.60 -0.79 18.67
N SER A 15 -6.58 0.06 18.89
CA SER A 15 -5.54 0.39 17.91
C SER A 15 -4.78 -0.85 17.39
N GLN A 16 -4.67 -1.90 18.21
CA GLN A 16 -4.02 -3.16 17.81
C GLN A 16 -4.85 -3.93 16.78
N GLN A 17 -6.18 -3.93 16.89
CA GLN A 17 -7.06 -4.58 15.92
C GLN A 17 -6.99 -3.88 14.55
N TYR A 18 -6.95 -2.55 14.54
CA TYR A 18 -6.71 -1.77 13.31
C TYR A 18 -5.38 -2.15 12.67
N LEU A 19 -4.30 -2.17 13.45
CA LEU A 19 -2.97 -2.51 12.94
C LEU A 19 -2.92 -3.93 12.39
N TYR A 20 -3.61 -4.88 13.02
CA TYR A 20 -3.71 -6.25 12.53
C TYR A 20 -4.41 -6.31 11.17
N ALA A 21 -5.56 -5.66 11.01
CA ALA A 21 -6.28 -5.60 9.75
C ALA A 21 -5.44 -4.96 8.63
N MET A 22 -4.69 -3.90 8.95
CA MET A 22 -3.78 -3.25 7.99
C MET A 22 -2.63 -4.17 7.58
N LYS A 23 -2.07 -4.95 8.52
CA LYS A 23 -1.03 -5.95 8.20
C LYS A 23 -1.58 -7.09 7.36
N GLU A 24 -2.79 -7.55 7.64
CA GLU A 24 -3.46 -8.61 6.88
C GLU A 24 -3.67 -8.18 5.41
N ASP A 25 -4.21 -6.98 5.18
CA ASP A 25 -4.40 -6.43 3.84
C ASP A 25 -3.08 -6.24 3.08
N LEU A 26 -2.04 -5.74 3.75
CA LEU A 26 -0.70 -5.62 3.14
C LEU A 26 -0.07 -6.98 2.84
N ALA A 27 -0.27 -7.99 3.71
CA ALA A 27 0.23 -9.34 3.48
C ALA A 27 -0.46 -9.97 2.25
N GLU A 28 -1.78 -9.88 2.15
CA GLU A 28 -2.53 -10.37 0.99
C GLU A 28 -2.10 -9.66 -0.29
N TRP A 29 -1.94 -8.33 -0.23
CA TRP A 29 -1.47 -7.54 -1.37
C TRP A 29 -0.07 -7.95 -1.85
N LEU A 30 0.90 -8.09 -0.96
CA LEU A 30 2.26 -8.51 -1.31
C LEU A 30 2.30 -9.96 -1.79
N LYS A 31 1.46 -10.84 -1.23
CA LYS A 31 1.27 -12.22 -1.70
C LYS A 31 0.80 -12.25 -3.14
N GLU A 32 -0.24 -11.50 -3.48
CA GLU A 32 -0.76 -11.43 -4.86
C GLU A 32 0.25 -10.84 -5.85
N LEU A 33 1.03 -9.83 -5.45
CA LEU A 33 1.99 -9.17 -6.33
C LEU A 33 3.24 -10.00 -6.62
N TYR A 34 3.70 -10.79 -5.65
CA TYR A 34 5.04 -11.39 -5.67
C TYR A 34 5.04 -12.90 -5.42
N ASP A 35 3.87 -13.54 -5.32
CA ASP A 35 3.70 -14.97 -5.01
C ASP A 35 4.45 -15.37 -3.71
N LEU A 36 4.34 -14.51 -2.70
CA LEU A 36 5.02 -14.70 -1.41
C LEU A 36 4.18 -15.56 -0.47
N ASP A 37 4.85 -16.46 0.25
CA ASP A 37 4.29 -17.13 1.41
C ASP A 37 4.33 -16.21 2.64
N ILE A 38 3.44 -15.21 2.65
CA ILE A 38 3.32 -14.21 3.69
C ILE A 38 1.91 -14.24 4.30
N GLU A 39 1.86 -14.16 5.63
CA GLU A 39 0.62 -14.10 6.40
C GLU A 39 0.75 -12.96 7.43
N VAL A 40 -0.35 -12.53 8.03
CA VAL A 40 -0.33 -11.48 9.06
C VAL A 40 0.61 -11.80 10.23
N GLY A 41 0.76 -13.08 10.58
CA GLY A 41 1.66 -13.57 11.62
C GLY A 41 3.15 -13.53 11.22
N THR A 42 3.46 -13.82 9.95
CA THR A 42 4.81 -13.84 9.40
C THR A 42 5.20 -12.53 8.69
N PHE A 43 4.29 -11.56 8.63
CA PHE A 43 4.39 -10.34 7.81
C PHE A 43 5.74 -9.65 7.95
N LEU A 44 6.18 -9.42 9.18
CA LEU A 44 7.44 -8.73 9.44
C LEU A 44 8.66 -9.64 9.26
N GLU A 45 8.54 -10.95 9.53
CA GLU A 45 9.62 -11.92 9.34
C GLU A 45 9.99 -12.08 7.87
N VAL A 46 8.99 -12.14 6.99
CA VAL A 46 9.22 -12.19 5.54
C VAL A 46 9.91 -10.92 5.02
N LEU A 47 9.67 -9.77 5.67
CA LEU A 47 10.15 -8.46 5.21
C LEU A 47 11.44 -7.99 5.87
N GLU A 48 11.89 -8.62 6.97
CA GLU A 48 12.95 -8.08 7.83
C GLU A 48 14.35 -8.06 7.21
N THR A 49 14.57 -8.80 6.13
CA THR A 49 15.82 -8.73 5.34
C THR A 49 15.88 -7.48 4.46
N GLY A 50 14.75 -6.79 4.27
CA GLY A 50 14.60 -5.67 3.35
C GLY A 50 14.62 -6.04 1.87
N ALA A 51 14.91 -7.31 1.51
CA ALA A 51 15.07 -7.72 0.12
C ALA A 51 13.76 -7.58 -0.69
N VAL A 52 12.64 -8.00 -0.10
CA VAL A 52 11.30 -7.83 -0.70
C VAL A 52 10.96 -6.35 -0.85
N LEU A 53 11.31 -5.50 0.12
CA LEU A 53 11.07 -4.06 0.06
C LEU A 53 11.85 -3.40 -1.08
N CYS A 54 13.12 -3.75 -1.23
CA CYS A 54 13.92 -3.26 -2.34
C CYS A 54 13.40 -3.76 -3.69
N SER A 55 12.99 -5.03 -3.78
CA SER A 55 12.34 -5.57 -4.98
C SER A 55 11.06 -4.80 -5.31
N HIS A 56 10.25 -4.50 -4.29
CA HIS A 56 9.04 -3.70 -4.44
C HIS A 56 9.33 -2.30 -4.97
N ALA A 57 10.26 -1.55 -4.36
CA ALA A 57 10.68 -0.23 -4.85
C ALA A 57 11.14 -0.25 -6.32
N ASN A 58 11.89 -1.28 -6.71
CA ASN A 58 12.33 -1.46 -8.10
C ASN A 58 11.16 -1.75 -9.05
N HIS A 59 10.20 -2.58 -8.64
CA HIS A 59 8.98 -2.84 -9.41
C HIS A 59 8.13 -1.57 -9.56
N VAL A 60 7.97 -0.78 -8.49
CA VAL A 60 7.27 0.51 -8.54
C VAL A 60 7.96 1.47 -9.52
N THR A 61 9.29 1.54 -9.48
CA THR A 61 10.07 2.37 -10.41
C THR A 61 9.87 1.93 -11.86
N GLN A 62 9.86 0.61 -12.12
CA GLN A 62 9.59 0.07 -13.44
C GLN A 62 8.17 0.43 -13.93
N ALA A 63 7.16 0.22 -13.10
CA ALA A 63 5.76 0.52 -13.43
C ALA A 63 5.57 2.00 -13.74
N ALA A 64 6.23 2.90 -13.00
CA ALA A 64 6.22 4.33 -13.27
C ALA A 64 6.84 4.68 -14.63
N GLY A 65 7.94 4.00 -15.01
CA GLY A 65 8.56 4.18 -16.32
C GLY A 65 7.68 3.68 -17.48
N GLU A 66 7.01 2.55 -17.30
CA GLU A 66 6.03 2.02 -18.26
C GLU A 66 4.84 2.95 -18.42
N PHE A 67 4.32 3.46 -17.30
CA PHE A 67 3.27 4.46 -17.26
C PHE A 67 3.67 5.76 -17.98
N ALA A 68 4.87 6.27 -17.73
CA ALA A 68 5.37 7.49 -18.37
C ALA A 68 5.46 7.37 -19.89
N ARG A 69 5.78 6.17 -20.39
CA ARG A 69 5.80 5.88 -21.83
C ARG A 69 4.39 5.76 -22.42
N ALA A 70 3.47 5.14 -21.69
CA ALA A 70 2.10 4.94 -22.17
C ALA A 70 1.27 6.24 -22.14
N CYS A 71 1.45 7.06 -21.10
CA CYS A 71 0.62 8.23 -20.79
C CYS A 71 1.48 9.48 -20.48
N PRO A 72 2.31 9.97 -21.43
CA PRO A 72 3.32 11.00 -21.15
C PRO A 72 2.75 12.34 -20.65
N ASP A 73 1.55 12.75 -21.09
CA ASP A 73 0.93 14.00 -20.63
C ASP A 73 0.43 13.92 -19.18
N LEU A 74 -0.09 12.76 -18.76
CA LEU A 74 -0.49 12.53 -17.38
C LEU A 74 0.75 12.35 -16.48
N ALA A 75 1.76 11.63 -16.97
CA ALA A 75 3.03 11.45 -16.26
C ALA A 75 3.72 12.77 -15.90
N ARG A 76 3.66 13.79 -16.78
CA ARG A 76 4.20 15.14 -16.49
C ARG A 76 3.50 15.85 -15.31
N ARG A 77 2.32 15.41 -14.90
CA ARG A 77 1.55 15.96 -13.78
C ARG A 77 1.72 15.16 -12.49
N LEU A 78 2.43 14.03 -12.52
CA LEU A 78 2.64 13.15 -11.38
C LEU A 78 4.10 13.18 -10.92
N HIS A 79 4.31 12.97 -9.62
CA HIS A 79 5.63 12.64 -9.10
C HIS A 79 5.87 11.15 -9.34
N LEU A 80 6.79 10.83 -10.25
CA LEU A 80 7.12 9.46 -10.63
C LEU A 80 8.54 9.12 -10.18
N PRO A 81 8.77 7.96 -9.57
CA PRO A 81 10.12 7.50 -9.26
C PRO A 81 10.91 7.30 -10.55
N SER A 82 12.16 7.74 -10.54
CA SER A 82 13.04 7.76 -11.70
C SER A 82 14.23 6.81 -11.58
N ALA A 83 14.60 6.47 -10.33
CA ALA A 83 15.69 5.56 -10.03
C ALA A 83 15.25 4.51 -9.00
N GLY A 84 15.70 3.27 -9.20
CA GLY A 84 15.47 2.18 -8.25
C GLY A 84 16.46 2.18 -7.08
N VAL A 85 16.46 1.09 -6.32
CA VAL A 85 17.34 0.84 -5.18
C VAL A 85 18.26 -0.34 -5.40
N THR A 86 19.45 -0.26 -4.80
CA THR A 86 20.35 -1.39 -4.67
C THR A 86 19.84 -2.36 -3.61
N CYS A 87 19.97 -3.66 -3.88
CA CYS A 87 19.47 -4.72 -3.03
C CYS A 87 20.51 -5.82 -2.88
N ASN A 88 20.83 -6.19 -1.64
CA ASN A 88 21.57 -7.40 -1.35
C ASN A 88 20.60 -8.57 -1.06
N LEU A 89 20.39 -9.42 -2.05
CA LEU A 89 19.50 -10.59 -1.97
C LEU A 89 20.01 -11.70 -1.04
N THR A 90 21.28 -11.63 -0.61
CA THR A 90 21.91 -12.61 0.29
C THR A 90 21.83 -12.20 1.76
N ALA A 91 21.26 -11.03 2.06
CA ALA A 91 21.09 -10.53 3.42
C ALA A 91 20.30 -11.55 4.28
N GLN A 92 20.76 -11.75 5.50
CA GLN A 92 20.12 -12.61 6.47
C GLN A 92 19.41 -11.76 7.54
N PRO A 93 18.35 -12.26 8.18
CA PRO A 93 17.69 -11.56 9.27
C PRO A 93 18.67 -11.07 10.35
N GLY A 94 18.44 -9.85 10.84
CA GLY A 94 19.21 -9.25 11.93
C GLY A 94 20.63 -8.77 11.58
N THR A 95 21.11 -8.94 10.34
CA THR A 95 22.46 -8.50 9.96
C THR A 95 22.53 -7.03 9.55
N PHE A 96 23.76 -6.49 9.44
CA PHE A 96 23.99 -5.16 8.88
C PHE A 96 23.51 -5.04 7.43
N GLN A 97 23.64 -6.10 6.63
CA GLN A 97 23.16 -6.11 5.24
C GLN A 97 21.63 -6.00 5.16
N ALA A 98 20.90 -6.61 6.10
CA ALA A 98 19.45 -6.43 6.19
C ALA A 98 19.09 -4.97 6.52
N ARG A 99 19.79 -4.36 7.47
CA ARG A 99 19.61 -2.94 7.80
C ARG A 99 19.94 -2.02 6.62
N ASP A 100 20.99 -2.34 5.86
CA ASP A 100 21.37 -1.58 4.66
C ASP A 100 20.28 -1.65 3.58
N ASN A 101 19.72 -2.83 3.30
CA ASN A 101 18.58 -2.97 2.39
C ASN A 101 17.39 -2.10 2.84
N VAL A 102 17.01 -2.19 4.12
CA VAL A 102 15.90 -1.40 4.68
C VAL A 102 16.19 0.11 4.60
N SER A 103 17.44 0.52 4.85
CA SER A 103 17.88 1.92 4.72
C SER A 103 17.78 2.42 3.28
N ASN A 104 18.19 1.61 2.30
CA ASN A 104 18.06 1.95 0.88
C ASN A 104 16.60 2.16 0.48
N PHE A 105 15.70 1.27 0.94
CA PHE A 105 14.26 1.40 0.71
C PHE A 105 13.69 2.67 1.35
N ILE A 106 14.02 2.96 2.62
CA ILE A 106 13.59 4.18 3.32
C ILE A 106 14.04 5.44 2.57
N GLN A 107 15.29 5.48 2.12
CA GLN A 107 15.83 6.62 1.36
C GLN A 107 15.10 6.81 0.03
N TRP A 108 14.77 5.71 -0.65
CA TRP A 108 14.00 5.75 -1.89
C TRP A 108 12.57 6.21 -1.69
N CYS A 109 11.85 5.71 -0.68
CA CYS A 109 10.51 6.19 -0.34
C CYS A 109 10.48 7.69 -0.09
N ARG A 110 11.46 8.21 0.64
CA ARG A 110 11.58 9.65 0.90
C ARG A 110 11.88 10.45 -0.38
N LYS A 111 12.81 9.98 -1.20
CA LYS A 111 13.35 10.75 -2.33
C LYS A 111 12.52 10.62 -3.60
N GLU A 112 12.14 9.41 -3.97
CA GLU A 112 11.54 9.08 -5.27
C GLU A 112 10.01 8.97 -5.20
N MET A 113 9.44 8.85 -3.99
CA MET A 113 7.99 8.76 -3.78
C MET A 113 7.42 9.90 -2.92
N ASP A 114 8.26 10.83 -2.45
CA ASP A 114 7.89 11.99 -1.62
C ASP A 114 7.01 11.63 -0.40
N ILE A 115 7.30 10.49 0.25
CA ILE A 115 6.60 10.09 1.48
C ILE A 115 7.08 10.97 2.64
N LYS A 116 6.12 11.64 3.29
CA LYS A 116 6.37 12.57 4.40
C LYS A 116 7.01 11.86 5.60
N ASP A 117 7.97 12.52 6.26
CA ASP A 117 8.70 11.95 7.41
C ASP A 117 7.80 11.49 8.56
N VAL A 118 6.62 12.09 8.75
CA VAL A 118 5.64 11.67 9.76
C VAL A 118 5.07 10.26 9.53
N LEU A 119 5.15 9.75 8.30
CA LEU A 119 4.73 8.40 7.92
C LEU A 119 5.93 7.46 7.69
N MET A 120 7.15 7.98 7.71
CA MET A 120 8.35 7.17 7.52
C MET A 120 8.64 6.33 8.78
N PHE A 121 9.30 5.19 8.57
CA PHE A 121 9.78 4.31 9.63
C PHE A 121 11.32 4.28 9.65
N GLU A 122 11.89 3.75 10.72
CA GLU A 122 13.32 3.55 10.88
C GLU A 122 13.72 2.09 10.68
N THR A 123 15.00 1.83 10.39
CA THR A 123 15.49 0.45 10.20
C THR A 123 15.21 -0.45 11.41
N GLU A 124 15.30 0.07 12.62
CA GLU A 124 15.05 -0.68 13.85
C GLU A 124 13.56 -1.00 14.08
N ASP A 125 12.65 -0.24 13.48
CA ASP A 125 11.21 -0.49 13.58
C ASP A 125 10.84 -1.85 12.99
N LEU A 126 11.52 -2.22 11.89
CA LEU A 126 11.36 -3.51 11.22
C LEU A 126 12.35 -4.56 11.71
N VAL A 127 13.65 -4.26 11.73
CA VAL A 127 14.69 -5.26 12.02
C VAL A 127 14.69 -5.67 13.49
N LEU A 128 14.36 -4.75 14.41
CA LEU A 128 14.31 -5.01 15.86
C LEU A 128 12.89 -4.97 16.43
N ARG A 129 11.87 -4.87 15.57
CA ARG A 129 10.45 -4.86 15.94
C ARG A 129 10.09 -3.77 16.94
N LYS A 130 10.76 -2.60 16.87
CA LYS A 130 10.51 -1.50 17.80
C LYS A 130 9.16 -0.82 17.60
N ASN A 131 8.71 -0.68 16.36
CA ASN A 131 7.45 0.01 16.04
C ASN A 131 6.86 -0.42 14.69
N GLU A 132 6.02 -1.46 14.72
CA GLU A 132 5.38 -1.99 13.51
C GLU A 132 4.42 -0.98 12.85
N LYS A 133 3.86 -0.03 13.61
CA LYS A 133 2.84 0.90 13.13
C LYS A 133 3.39 1.82 12.04
N ASN A 134 4.55 2.43 12.26
CA ASN A 134 5.14 3.34 11.28
C ASN A 134 5.49 2.60 9.98
N PHE A 135 5.98 1.36 10.10
CA PHE A 135 6.28 0.53 8.95
C PHE A 135 5.03 0.25 8.10
N VAL A 136 3.94 -0.17 8.74
CA VAL A 136 2.65 -0.43 8.08
C VAL A 136 2.08 0.83 7.41
N LEU A 137 2.12 1.98 8.11
CA LEU A 137 1.64 3.26 7.56
C LEU A 137 2.45 3.71 6.34
N CYS A 138 3.78 3.55 6.38
CA CYS A 138 4.66 3.88 5.26
C CYS A 138 4.30 3.05 4.01
N LEU A 139 4.05 1.74 4.17
CA LEU A 139 3.70 0.87 3.04
C LEU A 139 2.33 1.21 2.43
N LEU A 140 1.34 1.56 3.26
CA LEU A 140 0.04 2.02 2.74
C LEU A 140 0.15 3.33 1.97
N GLU A 141 0.95 4.28 2.48
CA GLU A 141 1.21 5.54 1.77
C GLU A 141 1.91 5.29 0.43
N LEU A 142 2.91 4.41 0.42
CA LEU A 142 3.61 4.02 -0.80
C LEU A 142 2.64 3.44 -1.84
N ALA A 143 1.76 2.53 -1.41
CA ALA A 143 0.78 1.92 -2.29
C ALA A 143 -0.23 2.95 -2.85
N ARG A 144 -0.66 3.91 -2.03
CA ARG A 144 -1.53 5.01 -2.46
C ARG A 144 -0.86 5.89 -3.50
N HIS A 145 0.44 6.18 -3.36
CA HIS A 145 1.17 6.91 -4.38
C HIS A 145 1.32 6.09 -5.67
N ALA A 146 1.63 4.80 -5.56
CA ALA A 146 1.81 3.90 -6.70
C ALA A 146 0.52 3.65 -7.50
N SER A 147 -0.65 3.70 -6.84
CA SER A 147 -1.95 3.53 -7.50
C SER A 147 -2.21 4.58 -8.59
N ARG A 148 -1.69 5.79 -8.42
CA ARG A 148 -1.86 6.93 -9.33
C ARG A 148 -1.28 6.70 -10.71
N PHE A 149 -0.32 5.78 -10.84
CA PHE A 149 0.27 5.38 -12.11
C PHE A 149 0.02 3.91 -12.46
N GLY A 150 -1.06 3.34 -11.91
CA GLY A 150 -1.66 2.10 -12.40
C GLY A 150 -1.24 0.83 -11.68
N MET A 151 -0.45 0.90 -10.60
CA MET A 151 -0.22 -0.27 -9.77
C MET A 151 -1.45 -0.62 -8.94
N ARG A 152 -1.72 -1.91 -8.76
CA ARG A 152 -2.79 -2.35 -7.85
C ARG A 152 -2.39 -1.99 -6.42
N ALA A 153 -3.28 -1.30 -5.71
CA ALA A 153 -3.13 -1.00 -4.29
C ALA A 153 -3.78 -2.07 -3.39
N PRO A 154 -3.44 -2.14 -2.09
CA PRO A 154 -4.18 -2.93 -1.09
C PRO A 154 -5.67 -2.55 -1.04
N THR A 155 -6.51 -3.42 -0.48
CA THR A 155 -7.97 -3.22 -0.46
C THR A 155 -8.33 -1.98 0.36
N LEU A 156 -7.65 -1.74 1.49
CA LEU A 156 -7.91 -0.58 2.33
C LEU A 156 -7.71 0.73 1.56
N VAL A 157 -6.63 0.85 0.79
CA VAL A 157 -6.35 2.04 -0.04
C VAL A 157 -7.40 2.20 -1.15
N GLN A 158 -7.81 1.09 -1.79
CA GLN A 158 -8.87 1.13 -2.80
C GLN A 158 -10.20 1.65 -2.20
N MET A 159 -10.54 1.20 -1.00
CA MET A 159 -11.74 1.65 -0.29
C MET A 159 -11.65 3.12 0.14
N GLU A 160 -10.49 3.57 0.62
CA GLU A 160 -10.26 4.99 0.95
C GLU A 160 -10.51 5.90 -0.26
N GLU A 161 -9.97 5.51 -1.42
CA GLU A 161 -10.15 6.25 -2.67
C GLU A 161 -11.61 6.22 -3.17
N GLU A 162 -12.32 5.11 -2.98
CA GLU A 162 -13.75 4.98 -3.32
C GLU A 162 -14.60 5.91 -2.45
N ILE A 163 -14.38 5.91 -1.13
CA ILE A 163 -15.07 6.80 -0.19
C ILE A 163 -14.78 8.27 -0.52
N GLU A 164 -13.53 8.61 -0.84
CA GLU A 164 -13.17 9.98 -1.21
C GLU A 164 -13.88 10.43 -2.49
N GLU A 165 -14.05 9.53 -3.46
CA GLU A 165 -14.77 9.81 -4.69
C GLU A 165 -16.28 9.94 -4.49
N GLU A 166 -16.89 9.07 -3.68
CA GLU A 166 -18.30 9.20 -3.29
C GLU A 166 -18.56 10.54 -2.59
N LEU A 167 -17.73 10.90 -1.61
CA LEU A 167 -17.84 12.16 -0.90
C LEU A 167 -17.64 13.37 -1.83
N ARG A 168 -16.73 13.27 -2.79
CA ARG A 168 -16.50 14.33 -3.80
C ARG A 168 -17.75 14.55 -4.64
N GLN A 169 -18.41 13.48 -5.07
CA GLN A 169 -19.65 13.53 -5.84
C GLN A 169 -20.81 14.08 -5.02
N GLU A 170 -20.95 13.66 -3.76
CA GLU A 170 -21.98 14.20 -2.85
C GLU A 170 -21.81 15.71 -2.60
N LEU A 171 -20.58 16.22 -2.67
CA LEU A 171 -20.24 17.62 -2.45
C LEU A 171 -20.11 18.44 -3.75
N ASP A 172 -20.44 17.87 -4.91
CA ASP A 172 -20.31 18.50 -6.25
C ASP A 172 -18.91 19.12 -6.50
N LEU A 173 -17.86 18.47 -6.00
CA LEU A 173 -16.48 18.93 -6.13
C LEU A 173 -15.89 18.55 -7.51
N PRO A 174 -14.98 19.37 -8.08
CA PRO A 174 -14.37 19.06 -9.37
C PRO A 174 -13.50 17.78 -9.32
N PRO A 175 -13.36 17.06 -10.45
CA PRO A 175 -12.57 15.84 -10.51
C PRO A 175 -11.09 16.10 -10.23
N THR A 176 -10.45 15.16 -9.52
CA THR A 176 -9.03 15.23 -9.21
C THR A 176 -8.18 14.96 -10.45
N ASP A 177 -7.21 15.85 -10.74
CA ASP A 177 -6.30 15.80 -11.91
C ASP A 177 -5.44 14.52 -12.01
N THR A 178 -5.41 13.70 -10.95
CA THR A 178 -4.49 12.57 -10.81
C THR A 178 -5.15 11.20 -11.00
N ALA A 179 -6.48 11.13 -11.16
CA ALA A 179 -7.18 9.85 -11.26
C ALA A 179 -7.13 9.30 -12.69
N LEU A 180 -6.54 8.12 -12.87
CA LEU A 180 -6.71 7.35 -14.10
C LEU A 180 -8.18 6.96 -14.27
N PRO A 181 -8.71 6.88 -15.51
CA PRO A 181 -10.03 6.32 -15.77
C PRO A 181 -10.06 4.87 -15.26
N ARG A 182 -10.80 4.61 -14.18
CA ARG A 182 -10.92 3.28 -13.61
C ARG A 182 -12.00 2.52 -14.38
N PRO A 183 -11.80 1.24 -14.75
CA PRO A 183 -12.91 0.42 -15.17
C PRO A 183 -13.89 0.34 -13.99
N HIS A 184 -15.16 0.70 -14.23
CA HIS A 184 -16.24 0.52 -13.27
C HIS A 184 -16.23 -0.94 -12.83
N ARG A 185 -15.85 -1.20 -11.59
CA ARG A 185 -16.02 -2.52 -11.00
C ARG A 185 -17.50 -2.59 -10.63
N GLU A 186 -18.24 -3.50 -11.26
CA GLU A 186 -19.57 -3.81 -10.75
C GLU A 186 -19.43 -4.18 -9.27
N PRO A 187 -20.31 -3.65 -8.40
CA PRO A 187 -20.28 -3.97 -6.98
C PRO A 187 -20.33 -5.49 -6.89
N ARG A 188 -19.30 -6.11 -6.29
CA ARG A 188 -19.32 -7.55 -6.02
C ARG A 188 -20.54 -7.79 -5.15
N GLY A 189 -21.60 -8.33 -5.76
CA GLY A 189 -22.88 -8.53 -5.12
C GLY A 189 -22.65 -9.28 -3.82
N LEU A 190 -23.11 -8.69 -2.71
CA LEU A 190 -23.20 -9.33 -1.40
C LEU A 190 -24.28 -10.44 -1.40
N ASN A 191 -24.39 -11.20 -2.49
CA ASN A 191 -25.51 -12.09 -2.80
C ASN A 191 -25.47 -13.40 -2.02
N ASN A 192 -24.49 -13.60 -1.13
CA ASN A 192 -24.36 -14.82 -0.33
C ASN A 192 -24.61 -14.60 1.17
N LEU A 193 -25.13 -13.43 1.57
CA LEU A 193 -25.42 -13.16 2.98
C LEU A 193 -26.82 -13.60 3.42
N ASP A 194 -27.68 -13.99 2.47
CA ASP A 194 -29.03 -14.51 2.70
C ASP A 194 -29.07 -16.02 3.00
N GLN A 195 -27.93 -16.72 2.99
CA GLN A 195 -27.86 -18.16 3.32
C GLN A 195 -27.35 -18.47 4.73
N MET A 196 -27.21 -17.46 5.59
CA MET A 196 -26.76 -17.66 6.97
C MET A 196 -27.66 -16.94 7.98
N VAL A 197 -28.96 -17.22 7.92
CA VAL A 197 -29.94 -17.06 9.01
C VAL A 197 -30.94 -18.21 8.94
#